data_AF-A0A9E0MRY6-F1
#
_entry.id   AF-A0A9E0MRY6-F1
#
_cell.length_a   1.000
_cell.length_b   1.000
_cell.length_c   1.000
_cell.angle_alpha   90.00
_cell.angle_beta   90.00
_cell.angle_gamma   90.00
#
_symmetry.space_group_name_H-M   'P 1'
#
loop_
_entity.id
_entity.type
_entity.pdbx_description
1 polymer ?
#
loop_
_entity_poly.entity_id
_entity_poly.type
_entity_poly.pdbx_seq_one_letter_code
_entity_poly.pdbx_strand_id
1 'polypeptide(L)'
;MIRSFRQLLPVAVGLLFAHATNAQYTTPNTGLSYTLADLVAISGGVITAPSAMSYLQTADFILAANDTLLINEDLTWAVASSAAINIFGTFISAPPAAAVLTAANASLQYDGIRFEDGSTIDLQRLSITDGGGIKSLTDQLTLSYCTISNHVTNATTGSALELSDGKVYIDHVVFSGNEYAAISSAANGAAAPQITHSTFLQNGFGNTNRPQINLGPSGTDTTLIRNNTVIGNPAYTMVGGIAFSSLMGITGYVVIDSNTVADNRYGITMTGSNITGRIADNTITDNNTQGDPDLGGSGLNFYGGSTNVSVVRGNRITGNLWGVTIQSAATVNLGDTTAANYNPGGNSFSNNGNGGVIYALYNNTPNPVPAMHNCWDSEDPSIDSTAAAAVIFDVADIGTLGQVFFLPMGTCDINTAVDQPARPGSALTVFPNPSNGRVHISSELPIMALAVFNANGQLVQMHRGNAQGQWALGELGTGLYLLKATTATGAEYTQRIVVE
;
A
#
# COMPACT_ATOMS: atom_id res chain seq x y z
N MET A 1 -84.97 25.44 -50.93
CA MET A 1 -84.18 24.23 -50.62
C MET A 1 -82.84 24.71 -50.09
N ILE A 2 -82.58 24.57 -48.76
CA ILE A 2 -81.27 24.25 -48.10
C ILE A 2 -80.07 25.18 -48.45
N ARG A 3 -79.25 25.77 -47.57
CA ARG A 3 -79.07 25.82 -46.10
C ARG A 3 -78.09 26.99 -45.80
N SER A 4 -78.21 27.50 -44.58
CA SER A 4 -77.24 28.28 -43.81
C SER A 4 -75.83 27.66 -43.77
N PHE A 5 -74.78 28.50 -43.77
CA PHE A 5 -73.54 28.21 -43.04
C PHE A 5 -73.02 29.46 -42.33
N ARG A 6 -73.00 29.37 -41.00
CA ARG A 6 -72.43 30.30 -40.03
C ARG A 6 -70.95 29.96 -39.81
N GLN A 7 -70.21 31.00 -39.40
CA GLN A 7 -68.85 31.03 -38.86
C GLN A 7 -68.54 29.89 -37.88
N LEU A 8 -67.27 29.46 -37.85
CA LEU A 8 -66.51 29.11 -36.64
C LEU A 8 -65.02 29.06 -36.97
N LEU A 9 -64.25 29.93 -36.31
CA LEU A 9 -62.80 29.97 -36.27
C LEU A 9 -62.33 29.02 -35.17
N PRO A 10 -61.39 28.07 -35.38
CA PRO A 10 -60.86 27.28 -34.29
C PRO A 10 -59.73 28.05 -33.61
N VAL A 11 -59.93 28.43 -32.35
CA VAL A 11 -58.85 28.84 -31.44
C VAL A 11 -58.16 27.56 -30.98
N ALA A 12 -56.96 27.30 -31.49
CA ALA A 12 -56.07 26.27 -30.98
C ALA A 12 -55.38 26.79 -29.71
N VAL A 13 -55.83 26.33 -28.54
CA VAL A 13 -55.11 26.53 -27.27
C VAL A 13 -54.01 25.47 -27.22
N GLY A 14 -52.79 25.85 -27.59
CA GLY A 14 -51.60 25.04 -27.34
C GLY A 14 -51.16 25.24 -25.89
N LEU A 15 -51.32 24.22 -25.04
CA LEU A 15 -50.55 24.13 -23.79
C LEU A 15 -49.09 23.82 -24.17
N LEU A 16 -48.25 24.85 -24.23
CA LEU A 16 -46.81 24.68 -24.15
C LEU A 16 -46.46 24.37 -22.68
N PHE A 17 -46.28 23.09 -22.36
CA PHE A 17 -45.46 22.73 -21.21
C PHE A 17 -44.01 23.03 -21.57
N ALA A 18 -43.52 24.20 -21.15
CA ALA A 18 -42.10 24.47 -21.08
C ALA A 18 -41.50 23.52 -20.03
N HIS A 19 -41.05 22.35 -20.47
CA HIS A 19 -40.14 21.55 -19.69
C HIS A 19 -38.82 22.33 -19.69
N ALA A 20 -38.52 22.99 -18.58
CA ALA A 20 -37.19 23.52 -18.33
C ALA A 20 -36.25 22.32 -18.19
N THR A 21 -35.75 21.82 -19.31
CA THR A 21 -34.57 20.95 -19.32
C THR A 21 -33.40 21.86 -18.98
N ASN A 22 -32.96 21.84 -17.72
CA ASN A 22 -31.74 22.55 -17.35
C ASN A 22 -30.55 21.82 -17.98
N ALA A 23 -30.02 22.41 -19.03
CA ALA A 23 -28.77 22.00 -19.65
C ALA A 23 -27.64 22.46 -18.73
N GLN A 24 -27.11 21.55 -17.90
CA GLN A 24 -25.95 21.74 -17.01
C GLN A 24 -26.02 22.93 -16.02
N TYR A 25 -25.17 22.93 -14.99
CA TYR A 25 -24.98 24.07 -14.10
C TYR A 25 -23.50 24.34 -13.83
N THR A 26 -23.12 25.61 -13.90
CA THR A 26 -21.79 26.10 -13.52
C THR A 26 -21.93 27.12 -12.42
N THR A 27 -21.14 26.99 -11.37
CA THR A 27 -21.09 27.98 -10.28
C THR A 27 -20.59 29.35 -10.78
N PRO A 28 -20.98 30.46 -10.12
CA PRO A 28 -20.78 31.81 -10.67
C PRO A 28 -19.33 32.33 -10.75
N ASN A 29 -18.35 31.58 -10.22
CA ASN A 29 -16.93 31.94 -10.16
C ASN A 29 -16.66 33.20 -9.29
N THR A 30 -17.25 33.24 -8.11
CA THR A 30 -17.22 34.42 -7.22
C THR A 30 -16.17 34.34 -6.12
N GLY A 31 -15.51 33.20 -5.93
CA GLY A 31 -14.61 32.99 -4.80
C GLY A 31 -15.31 32.46 -3.56
N LEU A 32 -16.58 32.06 -3.67
CA LEU A 32 -17.39 31.64 -2.53
C LEU A 32 -17.32 30.13 -2.30
N SER A 33 -17.59 29.74 -1.06
CA SER A 33 -17.79 28.34 -0.68
C SER A 33 -19.27 28.00 -0.73
N TYR A 34 -19.61 26.91 -1.42
CA TYR A 34 -20.95 26.39 -1.57
C TYR A 34 -21.07 25.00 -0.95
N THR A 35 -22.07 24.81 -0.10
CA THR A 35 -22.58 23.49 0.28
C THR A 35 -23.56 22.98 -0.77
N LEU A 36 -23.93 21.69 -0.72
CA LEU A 36 -25.01 21.18 -1.59
C LEU A 36 -26.35 21.90 -1.32
N ALA A 37 -26.61 22.36 -0.09
CA ALA A 37 -27.79 23.16 0.24
C ALA A 37 -27.78 24.53 -0.47
N ASP A 38 -26.62 25.20 -0.53
CA ASP A 38 -26.48 26.44 -1.28
C ASP A 38 -26.71 26.20 -2.77
N LEU A 39 -26.16 25.10 -3.31
CA LEU A 39 -26.32 24.72 -4.71
C LEU A 39 -27.78 24.42 -5.08
N VAL A 40 -28.59 23.90 -4.17
CA VAL A 40 -30.05 23.74 -4.40
C VAL A 40 -30.71 25.09 -4.68
N ALA A 41 -30.28 26.17 -4.01
CA ALA A 41 -30.86 27.50 -4.17
C ALA A 41 -30.44 28.19 -5.47
N ILE A 42 -29.23 27.90 -5.99
CA ILE A 42 -28.63 28.64 -7.11
C ILE A 42 -28.50 27.86 -8.42
N SER A 43 -28.66 26.54 -8.40
CA SER A 43 -28.43 25.68 -9.57
C SER A 43 -29.58 25.63 -10.58
N GLY A 44 -30.66 26.39 -10.35
CA GLY A 44 -31.85 26.38 -11.21
C GLY A 44 -32.58 25.03 -11.24
N GLY A 45 -32.32 24.12 -10.30
CA GLY A 45 -32.92 22.78 -10.22
C GLY A 45 -32.04 21.66 -10.78
N VAL A 46 -30.79 21.93 -11.19
CA VAL A 46 -29.83 20.87 -11.53
C VAL A 46 -29.51 20.02 -10.29
N ILE A 47 -29.28 20.68 -9.14
CA ILE A 47 -29.17 20.04 -7.83
C ILE A 47 -30.45 20.33 -7.06
N THR A 48 -31.07 19.28 -6.53
CA THR A 48 -32.30 19.33 -5.72
C THR A 48 -32.09 18.62 -4.39
N ALA A 49 -32.94 18.89 -3.40
CA ALA A 49 -32.92 18.19 -2.11
C ALA A 49 -34.20 17.35 -1.93
N PRO A 50 -34.20 16.06 -2.34
CA PRO A 50 -35.32 15.16 -2.07
C PRO A 50 -35.66 15.00 -0.58
N SER A 51 -34.68 15.17 0.32
CA SER A 51 -34.88 15.20 1.77
C SER A 51 -33.75 15.99 2.46
N ALA A 52 -33.81 16.15 3.79
CA ALA A 52 -32.93 17.05 4.55
C ALA A 52 -31.42 16.82 4.35
N MET A 53 -30.99 15.56 4.14
CA MET A 53 -29.57 15.20 3.95
C MET A 53 -29.34 14.41 2.65
N SER A 54 -30.26 14.54 1.69
CA SER A 54 -30.19 13.87 0.40
C SER A 54 -30.31 14.87 -0.71
N TYR A 55 -29.39 14.79 -1.66
CA TYR A 55 -29.31 15.66 -2.83
C TYR A 55 -29.34 14.82 -4.10
N LEU A 56 -29.99 15.35 -5.14
CA LEU A 56 -30.05 14.74 -6.45
C LEU A 56 -29.55 15.73 -7.50
N GLN A 57 -28.52 15.33 -8.24
CA GLN A 57 -28.03 16.00 -9.44
C GLN A 57 -28.61 15.34 -10.69
N THR A 58 -29.25 16.12 -11.55
CA THR A 58 -29.96 15.62 -12.74
C THR A 58 -29.27 15.93 -14.08
N ALA A 59 -28.28 16.83 -14.08
CA ALA A 59 -27.49 17.22 -15.24
C ALA A 59 -26.06 17.57 -14.80
N ASP A 60 -25.16 17.85 -15.74
CA ASP A 60 -23.75 18.15 -15.42
C ASP A 60 -23.59 19.29 -14.42
N PHE A 61 -22.68 19.09 -13.47
CA PHE A 61 -22.28 20.10 -12.49
C PHE A 61 -20.82 20.50 -12.74
N ILE A 62 -20.58 21.81 -12.78
CA ILE A 62 -19.25 22.39 -12.97
C ILE A 62 -18.96 23.36 -11.81
N LEU A 63 -17.97 23.03 -10.99
CA LEU A 63 -17.42 23.97 -10.01
C LEU A 63 -16.39 24.86 -10.71
N ALA A 64 -16.62 26.17 -10.73
CA ALA A 64 -15.73 27.14 -11.36
C ALA A 64 -14.43 27.33 -10.56
N ALA A 65 -13.37 27.79 -11.24
CA ALA A 65 -12.01 27.77 -10.74
C ALA A 65 -11.77 28.50 -9.40
N ASN A 66 -12.51 29.57 -9.12
CA ASN A 66 -12.35 30.31 -7.87
C ASN A 66 -13.29 29.84 -6.75
N ASP A 67 -14.29 29.02 -7.07
CA ASP A 67 -15.29 28.60 -6.09
C ASP A 67 -14.85 27.34 -5.33
N THR A 68 -15.44 27.15 -4.15
CA THR A 68 -15.23 25.95 -3.31
C THR A 68 -16.52 25.16 -3.19
N LEU A 69 -16.47 23.85 -3.38
CA LEU A 69 -17.51 22.91 -2.95
C LEU A 69 -17.10 22.37 -1.57
N LEU A 70 -18.00 22.51 -0.59
CA LEU A 70 -17.77 22.05 0.78
C LEU A 70 -18.83 21.02 1.18
N ILE A 71 -18.38 19.82 1.56
CA ILE A 71 -19.18 18.81 2.24
C ILE A 71 -18.67 18.68 3.67
N ASN A 72 -19.33 19.34 4.61
CA ASN A 72 -18.97 19.35 6.04
C ASN A 72 -20.06 18.73 6.93
N GLU A 73 -21.02 18.03 6.34
CA GLU A 73 -22.14 17.36 7.01
C GLU A 73 -22.35 15.97 6.42
N ASP A 74 -22.93 15.06 7.21
CA ASP A 74 -23.25 13.70 6.77
C ASP A 74 -24.39 13.74 5.75
N LEU A 75 -24.15 13.33 4.50
CA LEU A 75 -25.14 13.45 3.43
C LEU A 75 -25.03 12.35 2.36
N THR A 76 -26.06 12.24 1.54
CA THR A 76 -26.03 11.48 0.29
C THR A 76 -26.25 12.40 -0.90
N TRP A 77 -25.33 12.35 -1.87
CA TRP A 77 -25.40 13.03 -3.15
C TRP A 77 -25.57 11.99 -4.26
N ALA A 78 -26.78 11.87 -4.77
CA ALA A 78 -27.13 11.01 -5.88
C ALA A 78 -26.96 11.74 -7.22
N VAL A 79 -26.37 11.08 -8.22
CA VAL A 79 -26.08 11.66 -9.54
C VAL A 79 -26.78 10.84 -10.63
N ALA A 80 -27.54 11.49 -11.50
CA ALA A 80 -28.20 10.84 -12.63
C ALA A 80 -27.18 10.23 -13.60
N SER A 81 -27.57 9.16 -14.30
CA SER A 81 -26.66 8.40 -15.16
C SER A 81 -26.07 9.20 -16.33
N SER A 82 -26.74 10.27 -16.75
CA SER A 82 -26.32 11.17 -17.84
C SER A 82 -25.62 12.44 -17.34
N ALA A 83 -25.17 12.46 -16.09
CA ALA A 83 -24.60 13.63 -15.46
C ALA A 83 -23.15 13.37 -15.02
N ALA A 84 -22.30 14.36 -15.29
CA ALA A 84 -20.91 14.40 -14.87
C ALA A 84 -20.66 15.49 -13.80
N ILE A 85 -19.54 15.35 -13.10
CA ILE A 85 -19.04 16.36 -12.16
C ILE A 85 -17.66 16.83 -12.64
N ASN A 86 -17.50 18.13 -12.86
CA ASN A 86 -16.23 18.73 -13.26
C ASN A 86 -15.82 19.78 -12.22
N ILE A 87 -14.63 19.61 -11.63
CA ILE A 87 -14.12 20.48 -10.58
C ILE A 87 -12.92 21.26 -11.11
N PHE A 88 -13.11 22.55 -11.39
CA PHE A 88 -12.00 23.48 -11.68
C PHE A 88 -11.50 24.19 -10.41
N GLY A 89 -12.37 24.33 -9.40
CA GLY A 89 -12.07 25.01 -8.15
C GLY A 89 -11.58 24.09 -7.04
N THR A 90 -11.97 24.39 -5.81
CA THR A 90 -11.59 23.60 -4.63
C THR A 90 -12.71 22.67 -4.18
N PHE A 91 -12.44 21.38 -3.96
CA PHE A 91 -13.42 20.46 -3.38
C PHE A 91 -12.93 19.90 -2.06
N ILE A 92 -13.63 20.25 -0.98
CA ILE A 92 -13.33 19.81 0.39
C ILE A 92 -14.47 18.93 0.91
N SER A 93 -14.12 17.78 1.45
CA SER A 93 -15.04 16.93 2.22
C SER A 93 -14.46 16.64 3.59
N ALA A 94 -15.21 16.93 4.66
CA ALA A 94 -14.89 16.60 6.03
C ALA A 94 -16.18 16.41 6.89
N PRO A 95 -17.11 15.53 6.48
CA PRO A 95 -18.33 15.26 7.23
C PRO A 95 -18.00 14.66 8.61
N PRO A 96 -18.83 14.88 9.65
CA PRO A 96 -18.58 14.38 11.00
C PRO A 96 -18.44 12.85 11.08
N ALA A 97 -19.23 12.10 10.32
CA ALA A 97 -19.17 10.65 10.24
C ALA A 97 -18.86 10.16 8.81
N ALA A 98 -19.72 10.47 7.83
CA ALA A 98 -19.55 10.04 6.45
C ALA A 98 -20.48 10.79 5.49
N ALA A 99 -19.98 11.04 4.28
CA ALA A 99 -20.80 11.44 3.13
C ALA A 99 -20.67 10.42 2.01
N VAL A 100 -21.70 10.32 1.17
CA VAL A 100 -21.75 9.38 0.03
C VAL A 100 -22.11 10.15 -1.23
N LEU A 101 -21.29 10.01 -2.28
CA LEU A 101 -21.57 10.41 -3.65
C LEU A 101 -21.79 9.13 -4.46
N THR A 102 -22.98 8.96 -5.03
CA THR A 102 -23.38 7.69 -5.66
C THR A 102 -24.28 7.93 -6.88
N ALA A 103 -24.54 6.90 -7.67
CA ALA A 103 -25.54 6.94 -8.73
C ALA A 103 -26.96 7.07 -8.16
N ALA A 104 -27.80 7.86 -8.83
CA ALA A 104 -29.23 7.94 -8.52
C ALA A 104 -29.98 6.63 -8.79
N ASN A 105 -29.42 5.77 -9.64
CA ASN A 105 -29.87 4.42 -9.88
C ASN A 105 -28.65 3.49 -9.87
N ALA A 106 -28.57 2.58 -8.90
CA ALA A 106 -27.42 1.67 -8.75
C ALA A 106 -27.20 0.73 -9.95
N SER A 107 -28.17 0.58 -10.86
CA SER A 107 -28.01 -0.18 -12.12
C SER A 107 -27.47 0.67 -13.28
N LEU A 108 -27.33 1.98 -13.10
CA LEU A 108 -26.89 2.94 -14.12
C LEU A 108 -25.90 3.93 -13.51
N GLN A 109 -24.60 3.67 -13.68
CA GLN A 109 -23.55 4.55 -13.20
C GLN A 109 -23.66 5.95 -13.83
N TYR A 110 -23.26 6.97 -13.07
CA TYR A 110 -23.12 8.34 -13.58
C TYR A 110 -21.84 8.49 -14.41
N ASP A 111 -21.73 9.52 -15.24
CA ASP A 111 -20.66 9.62 -16.26
C ASP A 111 -19.26 9.68 -15.65
N GLY A 112 -19.14 10.18 -14.42
CA GLY A 112 -17.93 10.18 -13.63
C GLY A 112 -17.55 11.57 -13.12
N ILE A 113 -16.32 11.68 -12.63
CA ILE A 113 -15.78 12.90 -12.03
C ILE A 113 -14.48 13.28 -12.74
N ARG A 114 -14.33 14.57 -13.06
CA ARG A 114 -13.06 15.16 -13.46
C ARG A 114 -12.61 16.19 -12.44
N PHE A 115 -11.40 15.98 -11.90
CA PHE A 115 -10.65 17.01 -11.21
C PHE A 115 -9.73 17.65 -12.24
N GLU A 116 -10.04 18.88 -12.64
CA GLU A 116 -9.35 19.56 -13.73
C GLU A 116 -7.98 20.09 -13.27
N ASP A 117 -7.13 20.42 -14.24
CA ASP A 117 -5.83 21.04 -13.96
C ASP A 117 -6.01 22.34 -13.15
N GLY A 118 -5.15 22.54 -12.17
CA GLY A 118 -5.23 23.66 -11.22
C GLY A 118 -6.29 23.56 -10.12
N SER A 119 -7.15 22.51 -10.11
CA SER A 119 -8.09 22.27 -9.00
C SER A 119 -7.38 21.81 -7.72
N THR A 120 -8.01 22.01 -6.56
CA THR A 120 -7.49 21.56 -5.26
C THR A 120 -8.50 20.64 -4.60
N ILE A 121 -8.09 19.40 -4.30
CA ILE A 121 -8.99 18.35 -3.84
C ILE A 121 -8.49 17.81 -2.51
N ASP A 122 -9.30 17.95 -1.46
CA ASP A 122 -9.05 17.41 -0.13
C ASP A 122 -10.31 16.70 0.38
N LEU A 123 -10.33 15.37 0.21
CA LEU A 123 -11.48 14.57 0.53
C LEU A 123 -11.18 13.67 1.73
N GLN A 124 -11.91 13.90 2.79
CA GLN A 124 -11.95 13.06 3.97
C GLN A 124 -13.35 12.45 4.14
N ARG A 125 -13.42 11.15 4.47
CA ARG A 125 -14.69 10.45 4.82
C ARG A 125 -15.80 10.58 3.77
N LEU A 126 -15.41 10.62 2.50
CA LEU A 126 -16.32 10.59 1.36
C LEU A 126 -16.25 9.22 0.68
N SER A 127 -17.40 8.56 0.56
CA SER A 127 -17.54 7.39 -0.31
C SER A 127 -17.99 7.86 -1.69
N ILE A 128 -17.25 7.50 -2.74
CA ILE A 128 -17.59 7.75 -4.13
C ILE A 128 -17.86 6.38 -4.74
N THR A 129 -19.11 6.12 -5.13
CA THR A 129 -19.52 4.78 -5.56
C THR A 129 -20.35 4.80 -6.84
N ASP A 130 -20.34 3.71 -7.59
CA ASP A 130 -21.25 3.49 -8.72
C ASP A 130 -21.11 4.58 -9.82
N GLY A 131 -19.88 5.00 -10.12
CA GLY A 131 -19.59 6.04 -11.11
C GLY A 131 -18.76 5.58 -12.30
N GLY A 132 -18.65 6.43 -13.32
CA GLY A 132 -17.85 6.23 -14.52
C GLY A 132 -16.33 6.44 -14.36
N GLY A 133 -15.86 6.49 -13.11
CA GLY A 133 -14.47 6.73 -12.73
C GLY A 133 -14.17 8.19 -12.35
N ILE A 134 -12.97 8.41 -11.84
CA ILE A 134 -12.42 9.69 -11.40
C ILE A 134 -11.16 9.96 -12.20
N LYS A 135 -11.20 10.95 -13.09
CA LYS A 135 -10.04 11.43 -13.85
C LYS A 135 -9.42 12.62 -13.13
N SER A 136 -8.21 12.47 -12.62
CA SER A 136 -7.47 13.53 -11.96
C SER A 136 -6.40 14.11 -12.87
N LEU A 137 -6.59 15.37 -13.26
CA LEU A 137 -5.61 16.18 -13.98
C LEU A 137 -4.79 17.08 -13.06
N THR A 138 -5.25 17.29 -11.83
CA THR A 138 -4.52 18.06 -10.82
C THR A 138 -3.42 17.25 -10.14
N ASP A 139 -2.37 17.96 -9.72
CA ASP A 139 -1.32 17.48 -8.81
C ASP A 139 -1.65 17.69 -7.32
N GLN A 140 -2.77 18.37 -7.00
CA GLN A 140 -3.24 18.66 -5.64
C GLN A 140 -4.44 17.79 -5.26
N LEU A 141 -4.21 16.50 -5.07
CA LEU A 141 -5.21 15.54 -4.63
C LEU A 141 -4.80 14.87 -3.33
N THR A 142 -5.63 15.02 -2.30
CA THR A 142 -5.56 14.28 -1.04
C THR A 142 -6.84 13.50 -0.82
N LEU A 143 -6.71 12.21 -0.56
CA LEU A 143 -7.81 11.31 -0.18
C LEU A 143 -7.46 10.65 1.15
N SER A 144 -8.32 10.82 2.15
CA SER A 144 -8.15 10.20 3.46
C SER A 144 -9.44 9.57 4.00
N TYR A 145 -9.37 8.31 4.45
CA TYR A 145 -10.56 7.61 4.99
C TYR A 145 -11.75 7.58 4.00
N CYS A 146 -11.47 7.51 2.70
CA CYS A 146 -12.46 7.47 1.63
C CYS A 146 -12.73 6.04 1.17
N THR A 147 -13.83 5.86 0.45
CA THR A 147 -14.13 4.60 -0.28
C THR A 147 -14.38 4.93 -1.75
N ILE A 148 -13.78 4.17 -2.67
CA ILE A 148 -13.94 4.28 -4.11
C ILE A 148 -14.32 2.90 -4.65
N SER A 149 -15.59 2.70 -5.00
CA SER A 149 -16.10 1.36 -5.31
C SER A 149 -17.12 1.30 -6.44
N ASN A 150 -17.21 0.12 -7.08
CA ASN A 150 -18.18 -0.16 -8.15
C ASN A 150 -18.10 0.80 -9.35
N HIS A 151 -16.91 1.33 -9.64
CA HIS A 151 -16.72 2.16 -10.82
C HIS A 151 -16.63 1.32 -12.09
N VAL A 152 -17.28 1.81 -13.15
CA VAL A 152 -17.10 1.36 -14.53
C VAL A 152 -16.28 2.39 -15.29
N THR A 153 -15.79 2.06 -16.49
CA THR A 153 -15.11 3.07 -17.32
C THR A 153 -16.06 3.96 -18.11
N ASN A 154 -15.97 5.27 -17.90
CA ASN A 154 -16.57 6.30 -18.76
C ASN A 154 -15.71 7.58 -18.76
N ALA A 155 -15.64 8.30 -17.63
CA ALA A 155 -14.72 9.42 -17.42
C ALA A 155 -13.24 8.99 -17.41
N THR A 156 -12.97 7.75 -17.00
CA THR A 156 -11.64 7.11 -17.04
C THR A 156 -11.61 5.98 -18.07
N THR A 157 -10.40 5.59 -18.47
CA THR A 157 -10.20 4.54 -19.48
C THR A 157 -9.51 3.29 -18.95
N GLY A 158 -8.87 3.38 -17.77
CA GLY A 158 -8.05 2.30 -17.23
C GLY A 158 -8.28 1.92 -15.76
N SER A 159 -9.00 2.73 -14.98
CA SER A 159 -9.11 2.54 -13.52
C SER A 159 -10.26 3.33 -12.90
N ALA A 160 -10.59 3.06 -11.63
CA ALA A 160 -11.52 3.90 -10.87
C ALA A 160 -10.95 5.29 -10.58
N LEU A 161 -9.65 5.40 -10.29
CA LEU A 161 -8.91 6.65 -10.16
C LEU A 161 -7.73 6.72 -11.13
N GLU A 162 -7.83 7.61 -12.13
CA GLU A 162 -6.80 7.78 -13.16
C GLU A 162 -6.03 9.09 -12.94
N LEU A 163 -4.74 8.98 -12.64
CA LEU A 163 -3.83 10.10 -12.40
C LEU A 163 -3.10 10.51 -13.69
N SER A 164 -3.15 11.79 -14.04
CA SER A 164 -2.35 12.31 -15.15
C SER A 164 -0.94 12.75 -14.75
N ASP A 165 -0.77 13.35 -13.57
CA ASP A 165 0.52 13.87 -13.11
C ASP A 165 0.54 14.07 -11.58
N GLY A 166 1.70 14.43 -11.03
CA GLY A 166 1.82 15.02 -9.71
C GLY A 166 1.99 14.06 -8.54
N LYS A 167 2.08 14.64 -7.34
CA LYS A 167 2.33 13.94 -6.08
C LYS A 167 1.06 13.92 -5.23
N VAL A 168 0.19 12.97 -5.53
CA VAL A 168 -1.09 12.81 -4.83
C VAL A 168 -0.92 11.97 -3.56
N TYR A 169 -1.73 12.27 -2.53
CA TYR A 169 -1.70 11.56 -1.24
C TYR A 169 -2.98 10.74 -1.05
N ILE A 170 -2.82 9.44 -0.84
CA ILE A 170 -3.90 8.48 -0.69
C ILE A 170 -3.61 7.67 0.57
N ASP A 171 -4.37 7.91 1.64
CA ASP A 171 -4.13 7.29 2.94
C ASP A 171 -5.42 6.75 3.55
N HIS A 172 -5.41 5.51 4.04
CA HIS A 172 -6.60 4.84 4.57
C HIS A 172 -7.80 4.82 3.60
N VAL A 173 -7.56 4.65 2.30
CA VAL A 173 -8.61 4.58 1.28
C VAL A 173 -8.93 3.12 0.95
N VAL A 174 -10.21 2.82 0.76
CA VAL A 174 -10.67 1.51 0.27
C VAL A 174 -11.05 1.61 -1.20
N PHE A 175 -10.41 0.82 -2.05
CA PHE A 175 -10.80 0.60 -3.44
C PHE A 175 -11.35 -0.81 -3.60
N SER A 176 -12.60 -0.95 -4.00
CA SER A 176 -13.21 -2.28 -4.10
C SER A 176 -14.18 -2.45 -5.26
N GLY A 177 -14.13 -3.62 -5.91
CA GLY A 177 -15.13 -4.03 -6.89
C GLY A 177 -15.23 -3.10 -8.09
N ASN A 178 -14.12 -2.47 -8.50
CA ASN A 178 -14.07 -1.64 -9.70
C ASN A 178 -13.87 -2.50 -10.95
N GLU A 179 -14.41 -2.07 -12.10
CA GLU A 179 -14.38 -2.85 -13.35
C GLU A 179 -12.95 -3.11 -13.83
N TYR A 180 -12.10 -2.09 -13.78
CA TYR A 180 -10.68 -2.18 -14.09
C TYR A 180 -9.83 -1.95 -12.84
N ALA A 181 -8.59 -1.46 -13.00
CA ALA A 181 -7.70 -1.18 -11.89
C ALA A 181 -8.36 -0.24 -10.86
N ALA A 182 -7.98 -0.34 -9.61
CA ALA A 182 -8.38 0.65 -8.61
C ALA A 182 -7.80 2.02 -8.93
N ILE A 183 -6.50 2.03 -9.26
CA ILE A 183 -5.76 3.24 -9.57
C ILE A 183 -4.81 2.99 -10.73
N SER A 184 -4.71 3.97 -11.62
CA SER A 184 -3.69 3.97 -12.66
C SER A 184 -3.07 5.34 -12.88
N SER A 185 -1.91 5.39 -13.52
CA SER A 185 -1.34 6.64 -14.04
C SER A 185 -0.95 6.56 -15.51
N ALA A 186 -0.83 7.72 -16.15
CA ALA A 186 -0.44 7.82 -17.54
C ALA A 186 0.97 7.25 -17.79
N ALA A 187 1.14 6.45 -18.84
CA ALA A 187 2.44 5.88 -19.22
C ALA A 187 3.47 6.93 -19.67
N ASN A 188 2.99 8.11 -20.06
CA ASN A 188 3.78 9.26 -20.49
C ASN A 188 3.77 10.44 -19.49
N GLY A 189 3.08 10.29 -18.35
CA GLY A 189 3.03 11.29 -17.27
C GLY A 189 4.04 10.97 -16.17
N ALA A 190 4.29 11.94 -15.29
CA ALA A 190 5.21 11.80 -14.15
C ALA A 190 4.45 11.77 -12.81
N ALA A 191 3.48 10.87 -12.71
CA ALA A 191 2.69 10.72 -11.49
C ALA A 191 3.48 9.94 -10.42
N ALA A 192 3.67 10.55 -9.26
CA ALA A 192 4.40 10.00 -8.12
C ALA A 192 3.51 9.90 -6.86
N PRO A 193 2.42 9.10 -6.89
CA PRO A 193 1.50 9.01 -5.77
C PRO A 193 2.16 8.43 -4.51
N GLN A 194 1.69 8.87 -3.36
CA GLN A 194 1.90 8.22 -2.07
C GLN A 194 0.63 7.51 -1.65
N ILE A 195 0.68 6.18 -1.64
CA ILE A 195 -0.42 5.28 -1.32
C ILE A 195 -0.06 4.54 -0.05
N THR A 196 -0.72 4.88 1.06
CA THR A 196 -0.45 4.30 2.38
C THR A 196 -1.68 3.79 3.08
N HIS A 197 -1.52 2.73 3.89
CA HIS A 197 -2.58 2.17 4.75
C HIS A 197 -3.91 1.89 4.04
N SER A 198 -3.87 1.67 2.72
CA SER A 198 -5.06 1.56 1.88
C SER A 198 -5.35 0.11 1.52
N THR A 199 -6.59 -0.18 1.20
CA THR A 199 -7.07 -1.54 0.89
C THR A 199 -7.61 -1.61 -0.53
N PHE A 200 -7.14 -2.59 -1.29
CA PHE A 200 -7.51 -2.85 -2.67
C PHE A 200 -8.11 -4.26 -2.75
N LEU A 201 -9.43 -4.36 -2.92
CA LEU A 201 -10.15 -5.63 -2.88
C LEU A 201 -10.88 -5.90 -4.19
N GLN A 202 -10.50 -6.97 -4.88
CA GLN A 202 -11.28 -7.54 -5.99
C GLN A 202 -11.59 -6.52 -7.09
N ASN A 203 -10.69 -5.55 -7.31
CA ASN A 203 -10.77 -4.67 -8.46
C ASN A 203 -10.42 -5.45 -9.73
N GLY A 204 -10.83 -4.95 -10.89
CA GLY A 204 -10.57 -5.59 -12.17
C GLY A 204 -11.59 -6.67 -12.54
N PHE A 205 -12.85 -6.58 -12.10
CA PHE A 205 -13.86 -7.60 -12.43
C PHE A 205 -14.14 -7.74 -13.93
N GLY A 206 -13.83 -6.73 -14.73
CA GLY A 206 -13.83 -6.81 -16.20
C GLY A 206 -12.78 -7.77 -16.77
N ASN A 207 -11.81 -8.21 -15.94
CA ASN A 207 -10.81 -9.24 -16.23
C ASN A 207 -9.98 -8.96 -17.50
N THR A 208 -9.57 -7.70 -17.69
CA THR A 208 -9.02 -7.18 -18.95
C THR A 208 -7.48 -7.07 -18.99
N ASN A 209 -6.76 -7.99 -18.32
CA ASN A 209 -5.30 -8.00 -18.26
C ASN A 209 -4.69 -6.74 -17.62
N ARG A 210 -5.13 -6.37 -16.41
CA ARG A 210 -4.67 -5.18 -15.69
C ARG A 210 -4.47 -5.50 -14.21
N PRO A 211 -3.46 -4.92 -13.55
CA PRO A 211 -3.32 -5.07 -12.11
C PRO A 211 -4.29 -4.16 -11.35
N GLN A 212 -4.47 -4.40 -10.05
CA GLN A 212 -5.27 -3.53 -9.19
C GLN A 212 -4.62 -2.14 -9.02
N ILE A 213 -3.29 -2.10 -8.88
CA ILE A 213 -2.50 -0.86 -8.88
C ILE A 213 -1.65 -0.84 -10.16
N ASN A 214 -1.91 0.09 -11.08
CA ASN A 214 -1.27 0.13 -12.39
C ASN A 214 -0.57 1.46 -12.66
N LEU A 215 0.65 1.63 -12.18
CA LEU A 215 1.35 2.91 -12.23
C LEU A 215 2.43 2.95 -13.31
N GLY A 216 2.48 4.09 -13.99
CA GLY A 216 3.54 4.50 -14.90
C GLY A 216 4.73 5.15 -14.18
N PRO A 217 5.64 5.80 -14.94
CA PRO A 217 6.84 6.42 -14.41
C PRO A 217 6.53 7.63 -13.50
N SER A 218 7.40 7.89 -12.53
CA SER A 218 7.25 8.94 -11.51
C SER A 218 8.09 10.21 -11.79
N GLY A 219 8.81 10.24 -12.90
CA GLY A 219 9.70 11.34 -13.25
C GLY A 219 10.87 11.47 -12.27
N THR A 220 11.02 12.65 -11.66
CA THR A 220 12.11 12.96 -10.71
C THR A 220 11.75 12.67 -9.24
N ASP A 221 10.47 12.45 -8.93
CA ASP A 221 10.01 12.09 -7.58
C ASP A 221 9.82 10.56 -7.49
N THR A 222 9.37 10.07 -6.34
CA THR A 222 9.25 8.64 -6.04
C THR A 222 7.82 8.26 -5.74
N THR A 223 7.30 7.28 -6.47
CA THR A 223 6.04 6.60 -6.14
C THR A 223 6.22 5.77 -4.87
N LEU A 224 5.34 5.97 -3.89
CA LEU A 224 5.38 5.25 -2.61
C LEU A 224 4.13 4.40 -2.46
N ILE A 225 4.30 3.09 -2.32
CA ILE A 225 3.22 2.13 -2.07
C ILE A 225 3.58 1.40 -0.77
N ARG A 226 3.03 1.85 0.37
CA ARG A 226 3.42 1.30 1.68
C ARG A 226 2.26 0.88 2.57
N ASN A 227 2.45 -0.19 3.34
CA ASN A 227 1.46 -0.62 4.34
C ASN A 227 0.06 -0.87 3.77
N ASN A 228 -0.04 -1.26 2.48
CA ASN A 228 -1.32 -1.51 1.83
C ASN A 228 -1.68 -2.99 1.83
N THR A 229 -2.97 -3.28 1.66
CA THR A 229 -3.49 -4.63 1.45
C THR A 229 -4.07 -4.73 0.04
N VAL A 230 -3.57 -5.64 -0.79
CA VAL A 230 -3.98 -5.85 -2.20
C VAL A 230 -4.38 -7.29 -2.41
N ILE A 231 -5.69 -7.55 -2.34
CA ILE A 231 -6.25 -8.91 -2.40
C ILE A 231 -7.12 -9.03 -3.66
N GLY A 232 -6.76 -9.96 -4.52
CA GLY A 232 -7.49 -10.23 -5.76
C GLY A 232 -8.73 -11.08 -5.53
N ASN A 233 -9.40 -11.42 -6.63
CA ASN A 233 -10.45 -12.43 -6.64
C ASN A 233 -9.92 -13.62 -7.46
N PRO A 234 -9.86 -14.84 -6.89
CA PRO A 234 -9.44 -16.03 -7.63
C PRO A 234 -10.23 -16.31 -8.91
N ALA A 235 -11.45 -15.78 -9.06
CA ALA A 235 -12.23 -15.87 -10.30
C ALA A 235 -11.72 -14.92 -11.42
N TYR A 236 -10.95 -13.89 -11.10
CA TYR A 236 -10.41 -12.90 -12.05
C TYR A 236 -8.97 -13.27 -12.43
N THR A 237 -8.86 -14.21 -13.35
CA THR A 237 -7.60 -14.84 -13.76
C THR A 237 -6.65 -13.93 -14.54
N MET A 238 -7.06 -12.72 -14.89
CA MET A 238 -6.27 -11.75 -15.67
C MET A 238 -5.93 -10.49 -14.87
N VAL A 239 -6.13 -10.48 -13.55
CA VAL A 239 -5.88 -9.31 -12.70
C VAL A 239 -4.63 -9.47 -11.85
N GLY A 240 -3.62 -8.63 -12.06
CA GLY A 240 -2.40 -8.60 -11.23
C GLY A 240 -2.56 -7.81 -9.93
N GLY A 241 -1.60 -7.92 -9.01
CA GLY A 241 -1.59 -7.14 -7.77
C GLY A 241 -1.12 -5.70 -8.01
N ILE A 242 0.19 -5.51 -8.07
CA ILE A 242 0.85 -4.21 -8.24
C ILE A 242 1.73 -4.23 -9.49
N ALA A 243 1.59 -3.24 -10.37
CA ALA A 243 2.56 -2.99 -11.43
C ALA A 243 3.09 -1.57 -11.38
N PHE A 244 4.40 -1.47 -11.57
CA PHE A 244 5.08 -0.23 -11.91
C PHE A 244 5.78 -0.42 -13.26
N SER A 245 5.54 0.49 -14.19
CA SER A 245 6.06 0.35 -15.55
C SER A 245 6.63 1.65 -16.11
N SER A 246 7.72 1.50 -16.86
CA SER A 246 8.27 2.55 -17.71
C SER A 246 8.57 1.98 -19.10
N LEU A 247 7.48 1.84 -19.86
CA LEU A 247 7.50 1.27 -21.21
C LEU A 247 7.98 2.29 -22.25
N MET A 248 7.88 3.59 -21.95
CA MET A 248 8.31 4.68 -22.82
C MET A 248 9.72 5.20 -22.48
N GLY A 249 10.41 4.54 -21.55
CA GLY A 249 11.78 4.92 -21.15
C GLY A 249 11.86 6.20 -20.32
N ILE A 250 10.76 6.67 -19.75
CA ILE A 250 10.76 7.82 -18.83
C ILE A 250 11.29 7.35 -17.47
N THR A 251 12.10 8.16 -16.80
CA THR A 251 12.63 7.79 -15.49
C THR A 251 11.52 7.53 -14.48
N GLY A 252 11.63 6.44 -13.73
CA GLY A 252 10.72 6.10 -12.65
C GLY A 252 11.47 5.62 -11.41
N TYR A 253 11.05 6.12 -10.25
CA TYR A 253 11.51 5.72 -8.94
C TYR A 253 10.31 5.19 -8.14
N VAL A 254 10.45 4.02 -7.53
CA VAL A 254 9.36 3.44 -6.76
C VAL A 254 9.85 2.73 -5.50
N VAL A 255 9.08 2.87 -4.43
CA VAL A 255 9.24 2.10 -3.19
C VAL A 255 7.95 1.35 -2.91
N ILE A 256 8.04 0.02 -2.89
CA ILE A 256 6.94 -0.89 -2.56
C ILE A 256 7.32 -1.62 -1.27
N ASP A 257 6.73 -1.20 -0.17
CA ASP A 257 7.22 -1.53 1.17
C ASP A 257 6.11 -1.98 2.12
N SER A 258 6.33 -3.06 2.87
CA SER A 258 5.40 -3.46 3.95
C SER A 258 3.95 -3.71 3.48
N ASN A 259 3.73 -4.12 2.23
CA ASN A 259 2.40 -4.43 1.71
C ASN A 259 2.07 -5.92 1.85
N THR A 260 0.77 -6.23 1.90
CA THR A 260 0.25 -7.60 1.72
C THR A 260 -0.36 -7.70 0.32
N VAL A 261 0.11 -8.64 -0.50
CA VAL A 261 -0.33 -8.84 -1.89
C VAL A 261 -0.67 -10.31 -2.12
N ALA A 262 -1.96 -10.62 -2.28
CA ALA A 262 -2.41 -12.01 -2.41
C ALA A 262 -3.56 -12.23 -3.38
N ASP A 263 -3.73 -13.47 -3.82
CA ASP A 263 -4.85 -13.93 -4.65
C ASP A 263 -5.01 -13.16 -5.97
N ASN A 264 -3.91 -12.69 -6.55
CA ASN A 264 -3.88 -12.07 -7.88
C ASN A 264 -3.25 -13.00 -8.93
N ARG A 265 -3.30 -12.63 -10.20
CA ARG A 265 -2.60 -13.32 -11.29
C ARG A 265 -1.08 -13.34 -11.09
N TYR A 266 -0.52 -12.26 -10.55
CA TYR A 266 0.87 -12.09 -10.16
C TYR A 266 0.93 -11.08 -9.01
N GLY A 267 1.97 -11.12 -8.19
CA GLY A 267 2.13 -10.24 -7.04
C GLY A 267 2.53 -8.82 -7.44
N ILE A 268 3.82 -8.59 -7.64
CA ILE A 268 4.39 -7.28 -7.98
C ILE A 268 5.22 -7.41 -9.26
N THR A 269 5.04 -6.50 -10.21
CA THR A 269 5.83 -6.45 -11.45
C THR A 269 6.48 -5.09 -11.69
N MET A 270 7.71 -5.14 -12.20
CA MET A 270 8.52 -4.01 -12.63
C MET A 270 8.85 -4.16 -14.12
N THR A 271 8.19 -3.38 -14.97
CA THR A 271 8.22 -3.61 -16.43
C THR A 271 8.77 -2.41 -17.21
N GLY A 272 9.80 -2.63 -18.04
CA GLY A 272 10.37 -1.61 -18.92
C GLY A 272 11.82 -1.25 -18.58
N SER A 273 12.18 0.01 -18.75
CA SER A 273 13.56 0.53 -18.59
C SER A 273 13.56 1.84 -17.80
N ASN A 274 14.71 2.27 -17.29
CA ASN A 274 14.89 3.49 -16.49
C ASN A 274 14.06 3.49 -15.20
N ILE A 275 14.03 2.32 -14.54
CA ILE A 275 13.30 2.10 -13.30
C ILE A 275 14.33 1.87 -12.19
N THR A 276 14.19 2.61 -11.09
CA THR A 276 14.90 2.33 -9.83
C THR A 276 13.90 1.95 -8.77
N GLY A 277 13.91 0.67 -8.38
CA GLY A 277 12.96 0.09 -7.43
C GLY A 277 13.58 -0.26 -6.07
N ARG A 278 12.82 -0.06 -5.00
CA ARG A 278 13.05 -0.68 -3.69
C ARG A 278 11.82 -1.48 -3.28
N ILE A 279 11.97 -2.80 -3.17
CA ILE A 279 10.88 -3.71 -2.81
C ILE A 279 11.26 -4.39 -1.50
N ALA A 280 10.60 -4.00 -0.41
CA ALA A 280 11.04 -4.37 0.93
C ALA A 280 9.88 -4.81 1.83
N ASP A 281 10.12 -5.84 2.64
CA ASP A 281 9.27 -6.19 3.78
C ASP A 281 7.80 -6.50 3.40
N ASN A 282 7.54 -6.89 2.15
CA ASN A 282 6.19 -7.25 1.68
C ASN A 282 5.87 -8.73 1.96
N THR A 283 4.60 -9.02 2.19
CA THR A 283 4.04 -10.39 2.21
C THR A 283 3.32 -10.64 0.89
N ILE A 284 3.81 -11.61 0.10
CA ILE A 284 3.39 -11.86 -1.28
C ILE A 284 3.00 -13.33 -1.42
N THR A 285 1.70 -13.61 -1.39
CA THR A 285 1.21 -14.99 -1.22
C THR A 285 0.19 -15.39 -2.28
N ASP A 286 0.28 -16.61 -2.78
CA ASP A 286 -0.79 -17.24 -3.59
C ASP A 286 -1.21 -16.41 -4.81
N ASN A 287 -0.29 -15.66 -5.40
CA ASN A 287 -0.57 -14.93 -6.64
C ASN A 287 -0.39 -15.87 -7.82
N ASN A 288 -1.39 -16.73 -8.04
CA ASN A 288 -1.37 -17.81 -9.02
C ASN A 288 -2.71 -18.01 -9.74
N THR A 289 -3.62 -17.03 -9.68
CA THR A 289 -5.03 -17.25 -10.07
C THR A 289 -5.24 -17.69 -11.52
N GLN A 290 -4.34 -17.33 -12.44
CA GLN A 290 -4.41 -17.78 -13.83
C GLN A 290 -4.00 -19.25 -14.00
N GLY A 291 -3.14 -19.76 -13.12
CA GLY A 291 -2.61 -21.13 -13.17
C GLY A 291 -1.65 -21.43 -14.33
N ASP A 292 -1.42 -20.47 -15.24
CA ASP A 292 -0.54 -20.62 -16.39
C ASP A 292 0.81 -19.89 -16.14
N PRO A 293 1.91 -20.64 -15.96
CA PRO A 293 3.22 -20.07 -15.63
C PRO A 293 3.82 -19.22 -16.77
N ASP A 294 3.40 -19.39 -18.02
CA ASP A 294 3.88 -18.58 -19.15
C ASP A 294 3.19 -17.22 -19.23
N LEU A 295 2.02 -17.09 -18.60
CA LEU A 295 1.21 -15.88 -18.63
C LEU A 295 1.26 -15.09 -17.32
N GLY A 296 1.71 -15.68 -16.20
CA GLY A 296 1.81 -14.96 -14.94
C GLY A 296 2.28 -15.82 -13.77
N GLY A 297 1.87 -15.44 -12.57
CA GLY A 297 2.08 -16.24 -11.37
C GLY A 297 3.36 -15.95 -10.60
N SER A 298 4.15 -14.95 -11.00
CA SER A 298 5.32 -14.57 -10.19
C SER A 298 4.90 -13.78 -8.96
N GLY A 299 5.51 -14.08 -7.82
CA GLY A 299 5.44 -13.22 -6.64
C GLY A 299 6.06 -11.86 -6.94
N LEU A 300 7.31 -11.87 -7.44
CA LEU A 300 7.99 -10.69 -7.99
C LEU A 300 8.42 -10.97 -9.44
N ASN A 301 8.12 -10.04 -10.36
CA ASN A 301 8.59 -10.10 -11.74
C ASN A 301 9.35 -8.84 -12.14
N PHE A 302 10.53 -9.01 -12.72
CA PHE A 302 11.34 -7.93 -13.28
C PHE A 302 11.58 -8.19 -14.77
N TYR A 303 10.97 -7.38 -15.63
CA TYR A 303 11.03 -7.58 -17.07
C TYR A 303 11.43 -6.29 -17.78
N GLY A 304 12.54 -6.30 -18.50
CA GLY A 304 12.90 -5.20 -19.40
C GLY A 304 14.41 -4.95 -19.54
N GLY A 305 14.80 -3.68 -19.68
CA GLY A 305 16.17 -3.30 -19.99
C GLY A 305 17.12 -3.29 -18.79
N SER A 306 18.42 -3.12 -19.04
CA SER A 306 19.47 -3.08 -18.00
C SER A 306 19.36 -1.89 -17.05
N THR A 307 18.58 -0.88 -17.39
CA THR A 307 18.27 0.26 -16.51
C THR A 307 17.00 0.05 -15.68
N ASN A 308 16.39 -1.14 -15.72
CA ASN A 308 15.45 -1.59 -14.71
C ASN A 308 16.26 -2.26 -13.59
N VAL A 309 16.51 -1.48 -12.54
CA VAL A 309 17.38 -1.83 -11.42
C VAL A 309 16.55 -1.84 -10.15
N SER A 310 16.61 -2.92 -9.37
CA SER A 310 15.87 -3.00 -8.10
C SER A 310 16.69 -3.61 -6.96
N VAL A 311 16.46 -3.09 -5.75
CA VAL A 311 16.95 -3.69 -4.49
C VAL A 311 15.77 -4.35 -3.79
N VAL A 312 15.93 -5.64 -3.46
CA VAL A 312 14.88 -6.50 -2.92
C VAL A 312 15.35 -7.11 -1.59
N ARG A 313 14.60 -6.89 -0.50
CA ARG A 313 14.99 -7.34 0.85
C ARG A 313 13.81 -7.63 1.76
N GLY A 314 13.97 -8.53 2.72
CA GLY A 314 12.97 -8.75 3.79
C GLY A 314 11.58 -9.23 3.34
N ASN A 315 11.39 -9.57 2.05
CA ASN A 315 10.05 -9.97 1.57
C ASN A 315 9.78 -11.44 1.91
N ARG A 316 8.53 -11.75 2.28
CA ARG A 316 8.01 -13.11 2.37
C ARG A 316 7.22 -13.45 1.12
N ILE A 317 7.69 -14.44 0.36
CA ILE A 317 7.16 -14.78 -0.96
C ILE A 317 6.77 -16.26 -0.96
N THR A 318 5.48 -16.58 -0.99
CA THR A 318 5.02 -17.98 -0.82
C THR A 318 3.85 -18.36 -1.72
N GLY A 319 3.76 -19.63 -2.14
CA GLY A 319 2.57 -20.16 -2.84
C GLY A 319 2.31 -19.63 -4.25
N ASN A 320 3.21 -18.82 -4.81
CA ASN A 320 3.10 -18.29 -6.18
C ASN A 320 3.53 -19.36 -7.21
N LEU A 321 3.27 -19.17 -8.52
CA LEU A 321 3.82 -20.09 -9.54
C LEU A 321 5.34 -19.96 -9.70
N TRP A 322 5.86 -18.76 -9.40
CA TRP A 322 7.27 -18.42 -9.36
C TRP A 322 7.53 -17.51 -8.15
N GLY A 323 8.64 -17.67 -7.45
CA GLY A 323 9.01 -16.76 -6.36
C GLY A 323 9.41 -15.39 -6.94
N VAL A 324 10.59 -15.34 -7.55
CA VAL A 324 11.11 -14.18 -8.28
C VAL A 324 11.47 -14.58 -9.70
N THR A 325 11.02 -13.82 -10.70
CA THR A 325 11.48 -13.95 -12.09
C THR A 325 12.24 -12.69 -12.51
N ILE A 326 13.43 -12.87 -13.09
CA ILE A 326 14.24 -11.79 -13.66
C ILE A 326 14.43 -12.11 -15.13
N GLN A 327 14.04 -11.19 -16.00
CA GLN A 327 13.90 -11.46 -17.42
C GLN A 327 14.51 -10.37 -18.28
N SER A 328 14.85 -10.75 -19.52
CA SER A 328 15.54 -9.89 -20.48
C SER A 328 16.89 -9.39 -19.94
N ALA A 329 17.02 -8.11 -19.62
CA ALA A 329 18.26 -7.50 -19.17
C ALA A 329 18.12 -6.81 -17.81
N ALA A 330 16.98 -6.94 -17.12
CA ALA A 330 16.78 -6.34 -15.79
C ALA A 330 17.87 -6.78 -14.81
N THR A 331 18.18 -5.91 -13.84
CA THR A 331 19.19 -6.17 -12.82
C THR A 331 18.57 -6.05 -11.43
N VAL A 332 18.77 -7.07 -10.61
CA VAL A 332 18.15 -7.14 -9.28
C VAL A 332 19.22 -7.52 -8.28
N ASN A 333 19.24 -6.79 -7.17
CA ASN A 333 20.05 -7.12 -6.02
C ASN A 333 19.13 -7.65 -4.92
N LEU A 334 19.26 -8.94 -4.61
CA LEU A 334 18.56 -9.63 -3.52
C LEU A 334 19.44 -9.84 -2.28
N GLY A 335 20.69 -9.38 -2.28
CA GLY A 335 21.60 -9.50 -1.14
C GLY A 335 23.07 -9.34 -1.56
N ASP A 336 23.72 -8.28 -1.08
CA ASP A 336 25.10 -7.91 -1.41
C ASP A 336 25.79 -7.28 -0.17
N THR A 337 26.99 -7.73 0.16
CA THR A 337 27.76 -7.25 1.32
C THR A 337 28.76 -6.15 0.94
N THR A 338 28.92 -5.86 -0.35
CA THR A 338 29.78 -4.77 -0.82
C THR A 338 29.20 -3.42 -0.43
N ALA A 339 30.03 -2.52 0.09
CA ALA A 339 29.55 -1.24 0.62
C ALA A 339 28.84 -0.36 -0.43
N ALA A 340 29.26 -0.43 -1.70
CA ALA A 340 28.67 0.37 -2.78
C ALA A 340 27.26 -0.10 -3.19
N ASN A 341 26.99 -1.40 -3.06
CA ASN A 341 25.74 -2.02 -3.49
C ASN A 341 25.01 -2.70 -2.31
N TYR A 342 25.29 -2.28 -1.08
CA TYR A 342 24.89 -3.02 0.11
C TYR A 342 23.39 -3.32 0.13
N ASN A 343 23.06 -4.60 0.25
CA ASN A 343 21.72 -5.10 0.49
C ASN A 343 21.81 -6.25 1.51
N PRO A 344 21.14 -6.16 2.67
CA PRO A 344 21.18 -7.21 3.68
C PRO A 344 20.52 -8.53 3.26
N GLY A 345 19.76 -8.56 2.15
CA GLY A 345 18.98 -9.73 1.76
C GLY A 345 17.80 -9.96 2.70
N GLY A 346 17.70 -11.16 3.29
CA GLY A 346 16.64 -11.48 4.24
C GLY A 346 15.27 -11.75 3.62
N ASN A 347 15.19 -11.99 2.31
CA ASN A 347 13.96 -12.49 1.70
C ASN A 347 13.74 -13.96 2.10
N SER A 348 12.48 -14.37 2.27
CA SER A 348 12.09 -15.75 2.60
C SER A 348 11.16 -16.32 1.54
N PHE A 349 11.46 -17.54 1.08
CA PHE A 349 10.69 -18.25 0.06
C PHE A 349 10.09 -19.53 0.64
N SER A 350 8.89 -19.94 0.22
CA SER A 350 8.41 -21.32 0.35
C SER A 350 7.31 -21.61 -0.66
N ASN A 351 7.20 -22.86 -1.13
CA ASN A 351 6.09 -23.33 -1.97
C ASN A 351 5.80 -22.48 -3.22
N ASN A 352 6.79 -21.77 -3.78
CA ASN A 352 6.60 -21.10 -5.06
C ASN A 352 6.94 -22.09 -6.17
N GLY A 353 5.98 -22.52 -6.96
CA GLY A 353 6.24 -23.58 -7.93
C GLY A 353 5.16 -23.82 -8.96
N ASN A 354 5.57 -24.48 -10.04
CA ASN A 354 4.71 -24.87 -11.15
C ASN A 354 5.21 -26.21 -11.72
N GLY A 355 4.30 -26.98 -12.34
CA GLY A 355 4.66 -28.29 -12.92
C GLY A 355 5.22 -29.33 -11.92
N GLY A 356 5.00 -29.12 -10.61
CA GLY A 356 5.58 -29.96 -9.56
C GLY A 356 7.02 -29.61 -9.16
N VAL A 357 7.56 -28.50 -9.66
CA VAL A 357 8.91 -28.00 -9.36
C VAL A 357 8.83 -26.67 -8.62
N ILE A 358 9.70 -26.47 -7.63
CA ILE A 358 9.82 -25.23 -6.86
C ILE A 358 10.84 -24.30 -7.51
N TYR A 359 10.45 -23.03 -7.66
CA TYR A 359 11.26 -21.96 -8.23
C TYR A 359 11.23 -20.75 -7.29
N ALA A 360 12.17 -20.68 -6.35
CA ALA A 360 12.32 -19.51 -5.48
C ALA A 360 12.85 -18.31 -6.26
N LEU A 361 13.85 -18.52 -7.12
CA LEU A 361 14.41 -17.51 -8.01
C LEU A 361 14.67 -18.09 -9.39
N TYR A 362 14.19 -17.43 -10.43
CA TYR A 362 14.41 -17.76 -11.82
C TYR A 362 15.15 -16.63 -12.54
N ASN A 363 16.47 -16.75 -12.68
CA ASN A 363 17.29 -15.76 -13.39
C ASN A 363 17.35 -16.08 -14.88
N ASN A 364 16.40 -15.55 -15.65
CA ASN A 364 16.36 -15.68 -17.11
C ASN A 364 17.16 -14.57 -17.83
N THR A 365 18.31 -14.19 -17.27
CA THR A 365 19.17 -13.14 -17.82
C THR A 365 20.62 -13.61 -17.86
N PRO A 366 21.49 -13.03 -18.71
CA PRO A 366 22.93 -13.29 -18.67
C PRO A 366 23.62 -12.57 -17.49
N ASN A 367 22.90 -11.76 -16.71
CA ASN A 367 23.49 -10.93 -15.67
C ASN A 367 23.66 -11.71 -14.36
N PRO A 368 24.78 -11.53 -13.64
CA PRO A 368 24.93 -12.07 -12.30
C PRO A 368 23.92 -11.44 -11.33
N VAL A 369 23.45 -12.22 -10.37
CA VAL A 369 22.46 -11.78 -9.36
C VAL A 369 23.04 -11.97 -7.96
N PRO A 370 23.35 -10.89 -7.22
CA PRO A 370 23.72 -10.99 -5.81
C PRO A 370 22.46 -11.31 -4.98
N ALA A 371 22.48 -12.41 -4.24
CA ALA A 371 21.34 -12.96 -3.51
C ALA A 371 21.73 -13.55 -2.15
N MET A 372 22.73 -12.98 -1.49
CA MET A 372 23.22 -13.46 -0.19
C MET A 372 22.18 -13.23 0.92
N HIS A 373 22.28 -14.01 2.00
CA HIS A 373 21.50 -13.89 3.22
C HIS A 373 19.98 -14.06 3.06
N ASN A 374 19.53 -14.72 1.99
CA ASN A 374 18.12 -15.09 1.80
C ASN A 374 17.83 -16.49 2.37
N CYS A 375 16.60 -16.68 2.81
CA CYS A 375 16.02 -17.95 3.23
C CYS A 375 15.35 -18.63 2.03
N TRP A 376 15.91 -19.74 1.56
CA TRP A 376 15.47 -20.40 0.33
C TRP A 376 14.30 -21.38 0.53
N ASP A 377 14.05 -21.80 1.76
CA ASP A 377 12.85 -22.54 2.16
C ASP A 377 12.50 -22.19 3.62
N SER A 378 11.42 -21.43 3.83
CA SER A 378 10.96 -21.06 5.17
C SER A 378 10.16 -22.15 5.88
N GLU A 379 9.78 -23.22 5.18
CA GLU A 379 9.11 -24.39 5.74
C GLU A 379 10.09 -25.50 6.10
N ASP A 380 11.21 -25.60 5.37
CA ASP A 380 12.40 -26.36 5.77
C ASP A 380 13.63 -25.45 5.89
N PRO A 381 13.76 -24.71 7.01
CA PRO A 381 14.86 -23.78 7.20
C PRO A 381 16.21 -24.47 7.51
N SER A 382 16.26 -25.81 7.49
CA SER A 382 17.46 -26.62 7.73
C SER A 382 18.16 -27.09 6.45
N ILE A 383 17.64 -26.69 5.28
CA ILE A 383 18.22 -27.04 3.98
C ILE A 383 19.69 -26.64 3.86
N ASP A 384 20.46 -27.48 3.17
CA ASP A 384 21.84 -27.20 2.83
C ASP A 384 21.95 -26.38 1.53
N SER A 385 23.17 -26.04 1.14
CA SER A 385 23.43 -25.27 -0.09
C SER A 385 23.04 -26.02 -1.37
N THR A 386 22.95 -27.34 -1.35
CA THR A 386 22.54 -28.15 -2.51
C THR A 386 21.03 -28.09 -2.70
N ALA A 387 20.27 -28.21 -1.61
CA ALA A 387 18.82 -28.03 -1.64
C ALA A 387 18.45 -26.57 -1.98
N ALA A 388 19.18 -25.58 -1.47
CA ALA A 388 18.99 -24.19 -1.86
C ALA A 388 19.28 -23.94 -3.36
N ALA A 389 20.35 -24.54 -3.91
CA ALA A 389 20.65 -24.45 -5.34
C ALA A 389 19.55 -25.07 -6.20
N ALA A 390 18.86 -26.10 -5.74
CA ALA A 390 17.82 -26.80 -6.51
C ALA A 390 16.55 -25.97 -6.75
N VAL A 391 16.33 -24.89 -5.99
CA VAL A 391 15.18 -23.97 -6.17
C VAL A 391 15.57 -22.65 -6.85
N ILE A 392 16.83 -22.54 -7.27
CA ILE A 392 17.40 -21.39 -7.97
C ILE A 392 17.73 -21.82 -9.40
N PHE A 393 17.18 -21.10 -10.38
CA PHE A 393 17.48 -21.35 -11.79
C PHE A 393 18.47 -20.31 -12.32
N ASP A 394 19.64 -20.76 -12.77
CA ASP A 394 20.75 -19.90 -13.18
C ASP A 394 21.71 -20.53 -14.21
N VAL A 395 22.98 -20.09 -14.23
CA VAL A 395 24.04 -20.63 -15.10
C VAL A 395 24.27 -22.14 -14.96
N ALA A 396 23.98 -22.72 -13.78
CA ALA A 396 24.12 -24.15 -13.54
C ALA A 396 23.11 -24.97 -14.37
N ASP A 397 21.94 -24.41 -14.64
CA ASP A 397 20.89 -25.01 -15.46
C ASP A 397 21.09 -24.73 -16.95
N ILE A 398 21.42 -23.47 -17.28
CA ILE A 398 21.68 -23.03 -18.65
C ILE A 398 22.93 -22.17 -18.68
N GLY A 399 24.01 -22.68 -19.29
CA GLY A 399 25.33 -22.04 -19.28
C GLY A 399 25.46 -20.66 -19.94
N THR A 400 24.40 -20.12 -20.56
CA THR A 400 24.36 -18.74 -21.09
C THR A 400 23.76 -17.72 -20.11
N LEU A 401 23.17 -18.19 -19.00
CA LEU A 401 22.58 -17.34 -17.98
C LEU A 401 23.63 -16.88 -16.98
N GLY A 402 23.30 -15.85 -16.21
CA GLY A 402 24.17 -15.31 -15.17
C GLY A 402 24.09 -16.12 -13.87
N GLN A 403 25.19 -16.16 -13.14
CA GLN A 403 25.30 -16.84 -11.85
C GLN A 403 24.50 -16.12 -10.76
N VAL A 404 23.81 -16.88 -9.92
CA VAL A 404 23.22 -16.39 -8.67
C VAL A 404 24.19 -16.62 -7.51
N PHE A 405 24.53 -15.53 -6.80
CA PHE A 405 25.42 -15.58 -5.63
C PHE A 405 24.59 -15.63 -4.34
N PHE A 406 24.21 -16.83 -3.92
CA PHE A 406 23.27 -17.05 -2.80
C PHE A 406 23.89 -17.42 -1.45
N LEU A 407 25.22 -17.56 -1.39
CA LEU A 407 25.96 -17.87 -0.18
C LEU A 407 26.63 -16.63 0.42
N PRO A 408 26.61 -16.44 1.76
CA PRO A 408 25.98 -17.31 2.76
C PRO A 408 24.44 -17.24 2.70
N MET A 409 23.75 -18.31 3.13
CA MET A 409 22.29 -18.34 3.23
C MET A 409 21.80 -17.63 4.50
N GLY A 410 20.56 -17.14 4.47
CA GLY A 410 19.86 -16.59 5.63
C GLY A 410 19.32 -17.67 6.57
N THR A 411 18.85 -17.29 7.75
CA THR A 411 18.40 -18.22 8.80
C THR A 411 16.89 -18.47 8.82
N CYS A 412 16.13 -17.96 7.83
CA CYS A 412 14.67 -18.12 7.77
C CYS A 412 13.92 -17.64 9.01
N ASP A 413 14.40 -16.56 9.63
CA ASP A 413 13.90 -16.08 10.93
C ASP A 413 13.94 -17.13 12.05
N ILE A 414 14.69 -18.24 11.87
CA ILE A 414 15.11 -19.04 13.01
C ILE A 414 16.09 -18.18 13.80
N ASN A 415 15.60 -17.67 14.93
CA ASN A 415 16.45 -17.21 16.02
C ASN A 415 17.19 -18.43 16.59
N THR A 416 18.29 -18.83 15.95
CA THR A 416 19.24 -19.80 16.50
C THR A 416 20.12 -19.17 17.59
N ALA A 417 19.96 -17.87 17.83
CA ALA A 417 20.48 -17.22 19.01
C ALA A 417 19.64 -17.65 20.23
N VAL A 418 20.21 -18.50 21.09
CA VAL A 418 20.21 -18.11 22.50
C VAL A 418 20.90 -16.76 22.47
N ASP A 419 20.19 -15.66 22.77
CA ASP A 419 20.80 -14.33 22.86
C ASP A 419 22.17 -14.52 23.51
N GLN A 420 23.26 -14.29 22.77
CA GLN A 420 24.45 -13.85 23.48
C GLN A 420 23.96 -12.58 24.12
N PRO A 421 23.81 -12.50 25.46
CA PRO A 421 23.37 -11.27 26.07
C PRO A 421 24.34 -10.24 25.54
N ALA A 422 23.83 -9.31 24.72
CA ALA A 422 24.58 -8.20 24.20
C ALA A 422 25.37 -7.71 25.40
N ARG A 423 26.71 -7.74 25.36
CA ARG A 423 27.51 -7.16 26.44
C ARG A 423 26.94 -5.77 26.62
N PRO A 424 26.17 -5.48 27.70
CA PRO A 424 25.62 -4.16 27.83
C PRO A 424 26.84 -3.28 28.05
N GLY A 425 27.02 -2.29 27.20
CA GLY A 425 27.70 -1.08 27.65
C GLY A 425 27.12 -0.73 29.01
N SER A 426 27.99 -0.62 30.00
CA SER A 426 27.72 -0.70 31.43
C SER A 426 26.54 0.15 31.92
N ALA A 427 25.34 -0.42 32.02
CA ALA A 427 24.18 0.25 32.61
C ALA A 427 23.94 -0.14 34.09
N LEU A 428 24.69 -1.08 34.65
CA LEU A 428 24.63 -1.46 36.07
C LEU A 428 26.05 -1.53 36.64
N THR A 429 26.34 -0.73 37.67
CA THR A 429 27.61 -0.80 38.41
C THR A 429 27.36 -1.31 39.82
N VAL A 430 28.16 -2.29 40.26
CA VAL A 430 28.14 -2.78 41.65
C VAL A 430 29.55 -2.70 42.24
N PHE A 431 29.73 -1.88 43.27
CA PHE A 431 31.04 -1.63 43.89
C PHE A 431 30.93 -1.45 45.41
N PRO A 432 31.87 -1.92 46.24
CA PRO A 432 33.08 -2.64 45.88
C PRO A 432 32.78 -4.08 45.44
N ASN A 433 33.64 -4.60 44.57
CA ASN A 433 33.63 -5.99 44.14
C ASN A 433 35.09 -6.42 43.88
N PRO A 434 35.73 -7.21 44.76
CA PRO A 434 35.15 -7.93 45.89
C PRO A 434 34.52 -7.06 46.98
N SER A 435 33.51 -7.60 47.69
CA SER A 435 32.69 -6.92 48.70
C SER A 435 32.78 -7.65 50.03
N ASN A 436 32.64 -6.94 51.15
CA ASN A 436 32.45 -7.51 52.48
C ASN A 436 30.95 -7.70 52.83
N GLY A 437 30.11 -7.96 51.82
CA GLY A 437 28.65 -8.05 51.95
C GLY A 437 27.92 -6.69 51.87
N ARG A 438 28.63 -5.59 51.63
CA ARG A 438 28.04 -4.26 51.36
C ARG A 438 28.48 -3.74 49.99
N VAL A 439 27.52 -3.30 49.18
CA VAL A 439 27.75 -2.78 47.84
C VAL A 439 26.96 -1.49 47.58
N HIS A 440 27.44 -0.71 46.64
CA HIS A 440 26.74 0.40 46.03
C HIS A 440 26.30 -0.02 44.63
N ILE A 441 25.01 0.09 44.37
CA ILE A 441 24.37 -0.30 43.10
C ILE A 441 23.92 0.98 42.40
N SER A 442 24.39 1.20 41.18
CA SER A 442 23.97 2.34 40.35
C SER A 442 23.59 1.88 38.95
N SER A 443 22.59 2.54 38.36
CA SER A 443 22.10 2.28 37.00
C SER A 443 21.52 3.56 36.40
N GLU A 444 21.53 3.66 35.07
CA GLU A 444 20.87 4.77 34.35
C GLU A 444 19.35 4.75 34.53
N LEU A 445 18.76 3.57 34.72
CA LEU A 445 17.32 3.40 34.94
C LEU A 445 17.02 3.01 36.41
N PRO A 446 15.85 3.39 36.95
CA PRO A 446 15.42 2.93 38.27
C PRO A 446 15.35 1.40 38.34
N ILE A 447 15.96 0.82 39.37
CA ILE A 447 15.95 -0.62 39.61
C ILE A 447 14.72 -0.96 40.45
N MET A 448 13.81 -1.78 39.94
CA MET A 448 12.58 -2.18 40.61
C MET A 448 12.66 -3.54 41.32
N ALA A 449 13.65 -4.36 41.01
CA ALA A 449 13.92 -5.58 41.74
C ALA A 449 15.39 -5.96 41.73
N LEU A 450 15.82 -6.63 42.79
CA LEU A 450 17.15 -7.21 42.93
C LEU A 450 17.02 -8.68 43.34
N ALA A 451 17.77 -9.56 42.71
CA ALA A 451 17.86 -10.97 43.08
C ALA A 451 19.32 -11.40 43.14
N VAL A 452 19.71 -12.09 44.21
CA VAL A 452 21.06 -12.63 44.40
C VAL A 452 21.01 -14.14 44.35
N PHE A 453 21.83 -14.74 43.51
CA PHE A 453 21.96 -16.18 43.33
C PHE A 453 23.35 -16.65 43.75
N ASN A 454 23.44 -17.85 44.32
CA ASN A 454 24.73 -18.49 44.57
C ASN A 454 25.34 -19.05 43.27
N ALA A 455 26.56 -19.58 43.34
CA ALA A 455 27.26 -20.17 42.20
C ALA A 455 26.52 -21.36 41.53
N ASN A 456 25.59 -22.01 42.25
CA ASN A 456 24.76 -23.09 41.72
C ASN A 456 23.45 -22.57 41.06
N GLY A 457 23.27 -21.24 40.95
CA GLY A 457 22.08 -20.62 40.38
C GLY A 457 20.86 -20.63 41.31
N GLN A 458 21.02 -21.00 42.58
CA GLN A 458 19.93 -20.99 43.56
C GLN A 458 19.72 -19.56 44.08
N LEU A 459 18.46 -19.11 44.15
CA LEU A 459 18.11 -17.81 44.70
C LEU A 459 18.40 -17.79 46.21
N VAL A 460 19.23 -16.84 46.64
CA VAL A 460 19.64 -16.65 48.04
C VAL A 460 18.92 -15.47 48.66
N GLN A 461 18.71 -14.40 47.90
CA GLN A 461 18.00 -13.21 48.37
C GLN A 461 17.24 -12.54 47.23
N MET A 462 16.08 -11.96 47.54
CA MET A 462 15.33 -11.11 46.60
C MET A 462 14.81 -9.86 47.31
N HIS A 463 14.85 -8.73 46.62
CA HIS A 463 14.23 -7.48 47.02
C HIS A 463 13.35 -6.96 45.87
N ARG A 464 12.18 -6.40 46.21
CA ARG A 464 11.28 -5.73 45.26
C ARG A 464 11.08 -4.29 45.74
N GLY A 465 11.37 -3.33 44.88
CA GLY A 465 11.43 -1.90 45.20
C GLY A 465 12.69 -1.24 44.66
N ASN A 466 12.79 0.09 44.83
CA ASN A 466 13.94 0.86 44.37
C ASN A 466 15.24 0.38 45.03
N ALA A 467 16.17 -0.13 44.22
CA ALA A 467 17.46 -0.64 44.70
C ALA A 467 18.68 0.17 44.26
N GLN A 468 18.51 1.46 43.96
CA GLN A 468 19.66 2.36 43.76
C GLN A 468 20.29 2.79 45.10
N GLY A 469 21.63 2.84 45.16
CA GLY A 469 22.38 3.32 46.32
C GLY A 469 23.11 2.22 47.09
N GLN A 470 23.29 2.41 48.40
CA GLN A 470 23.97 1.44 49.26
C GLN A 470 23.04 0.29 49.68
N TRP A 471 23.57 -0.94 49.59
CA TRP A 471 22.87 -2.18 49.85
C TRP A 471 23.73 -3.14 50.68
N ALA A 472 23.11 -3.77 51.67
CA ALA A 472 23.65 -4.95 52.35
C ALA A 472 23.10 -6.20 51.65
N LEU A 473 23.99 -7.06 51.18
CA LEU A 473 23.63 -8.30 50.47
C LEU A 473 23.22 -9.45 51.43
N GLY A 474 23.01 -9.15 52.71
CA GLY A 474 22.65 -10.12 53.75
C GLY A 474 23.85 -10.85 54.35
N GLU A 475 23.59 -11.91 55.12
CA GLU A 475 24.61 -12.81 55.69
C GLU A 475 25.07 -13.83 54.63
N LEU A 476 25.75 -13.35 53.59
CA LEU A 476 26.38 -14.21 52.59
C LEU A 476 27.73 -14.71 53.11
N GLY A 477 28.01 -16.00 52.94
CA GLY A 477 29.35 -16.53 53.17
C GLY A 477 30.34 -16.07 52.09
N THR A 478 31.63 -16.21 52.35
CA THR A 478 32.68 -15.97 51.34
C THR A 478 32.44 -16.83 50.10
N GLY A 479 32.38 -16.21 48.92
CA GLY A 479 32.08 -16.93 47.69
C GLY A 479 31.65 -16.07 46.50
N LEU A 480 31.32 -16.75 45.40
CA LEU A 480 30.85 -16.14 44.16
C LEU A 480 29.32 -16.10 44.10
N TYR A 481 28.78 -14.94 43.80
CA TYR A 481 27.35 -14.69 43.65
C TYR A 481 27.05 -13.99 42.33
N LEU A 482 25.82 -14.16 41.84
CA LEU A 482 25.27 -13.42 40.71
C LEU A 482 24.17 -12.50 41.24
N LEU A 483 24.31 -11.21 40.99
CA LEU A 483 23.29 -10.21 41.30
C LEU A 483 22.57 -9.84 40.01
N LYS A 484 21.26 -10.05 39.99
CA LYS A 484 20.35 -9.72 38.90
C LYS A 484 19.52 -8.50 39.31
N ALA A 485 19.53 -7.46 38.50
CA ALA A 485 18.71 -6.26 38.68
C ALA A 485 17.67 -6.17 37.56
N THR A 486 16.42 -5.87 37.91
CA THR A 486 15.34 -5.62 36.94
C THR A 486 14.94 -4.15 37.04
N THR A 487 14.91 -3.45 35.91
CA THR A 487 14.58 -2.01 35.84
C THR A 487 13.09 -1.75 35.67
N ALA A 488 12.67 -0.48 35.79
CA ALA A 488 11.28 -0.07 35.60
C ALA A 488 10.70 -0.35 34.21
N THR A 489 11.54 -0.47 33.18
CA THR A 489 11.12 -0.83 31.81
C THR A 489 11.04 -2.34 31.58
N GLY A 490 11.38 -3.15 32.60
CA GLY A 490 11.42 -4.61 32.51
C GLY A 490 12.77 -5.18 32.03
N ALA A 491 13.76 -4.34 31.71
CA ALA A 491 15.09 -4.82 31.32
C ALA A 491 15.85 -5.43 32.51
N GLU A 492 16.56 -6.53 32.27
CA GLU A 492 17.30 -7.28 33.28
C GLU A 492 18.82 -7.21 33.05
N TYR A 493 19.57 -6.95 34.13
CA TYR A 493 21.03 -6.88 34.12
C TYR A 493 21.59 -7.86 35.14
N THR A 494 22.68 -8.55 34.81
CA THR A 494 23.34 -9.49 35.74
C THR A 494 24.80 -9.09 35.93
N GLN A 495 25.22 -8.95 37.19
CA GLN A 495 26.59 -8.65 37.59
C GLN A 495 27.11 -9.73 38.54
N ARG A 496 28.33 -10.20 38.28
CA ARG A 496 29.04 -11.13 39.17
C ARG A 496 29.60 -10.38 40.38
N ILE A 497 29.42 -10.90 41.59
CA ILE A 497 29.93 -10.34 42.84
C ILE A 497 30.74 -11.40 43.58
N VAL A 498 31.92 -11.01 44.05
CA VAL A 498 32.73 -11.81 44.98
C VAL A 498 32.50 -11.25 46.38
N VAL A 499 32.09 -12.08 47.32
CA VAL A 499 32.02 -11.74 48.75
C VAL A 499 33.23 -12.35 49.43
N GLU A 500 34.01 -11.53 50.14
CA GLU A 500 35.21 -11.93 50.89
C GLU A 500 34.99 -11.88 52.40
#